data_AF-A0A532EVK9-F1
#
_entry.id   AF-A0A532EVK9-F1
#
_cell.length_a   1.000
_cell.length_b   1.000
_cell.length_c   1.000
_cell.angle_alpha   90.00
_cell.angle_beta   90.00
_cell.angle_gamma   90.00
#
_symmetry.space_group_name_H-M   'P 1'
#
loop_
_entity.id
_entity.type
_entity.pdbx_description
1 polymer ?
#
loop_
_entity_poly.entity_id
_entity_poly.type
_entity_poly.pdbx_seq_one_letter_code
_entity_poly.pdbx_strand_id
1 'polypeptide(L)'
;MVAAMLADVALFFNHLGRRDFLYRDCWSRTIRAASPTSQEDYHHRNTTSPRRTLSGASLEVGVKLMPLLSSKVEVEEITLRQPVITVIKNQKGVLNVSTIGRKGVPVPEKPSRAPIPSTEGPLKILALLAVDRVSIDGGKLTYRDLSAAKPTEYVLQDLEVLLQSVRLGQTPSVHVGSLVQPFNLPVKLDGTFGPLRETLDIDAINFQLGVGKTDFAITGKAAGNDAIINITSPVINTANVPIALPLKTPVEIKDLQISAEVIGQEAKLKSLAFRLFDGEVKGQGKLIAGSDMPPFKGAVTIQGLQLGPALDAVAETPISISGTAGMDLSVQGRGFSMPDLTKALEGTGHMAVKDGKIEGVNLLQEVVSALNVAGMSLGDAKATAFSTIETDLAIKQGVINVQRLMMDSHDFQATGGGTIGFDQRVNLAVNLNLSQEMSQKIAAASPVVKIALKDGRLSLPLTITGTAQAPAYGVDVKGLTGKVQEQVRKRVEEAVDGLLKGTTKPEDLQKDGKELLKGLFGR
;
A
#
# COMPACT_ATOMS: atom_id res chain seq x y z
N MET A 1 -0.76 3.41 -25.91
CA MET A 1 -1.59 4.57 -26.34
C MET A 1 -0.86 5.44 -27.35
N VAL A 2 0.32 5.99 -27.04
CA VAL A 2 1.16 6.75 -28.01
C VAL A 2 1.44 5.96 -29.27
N ALA A 3 1.93 4.72 -29.14
CA ALA A 3 2.11 3.81 -30.27
C ALA A 3 0.79 3.58 -31.06
N ALA A 4 -0.38 3.57 -30.41
CA ALA A 4 -1.70 3.40 -31.05
C ALA A 4 -2.09 4.62 -31.88
N MET A 5 -1.89 5.83 -31.31
CA MET A 5 -2.10 7.09 -32.02
C MET A 5 -1.18 7.22 -33.24
N LEU A 6 0.08 6.79 -33.11
CA LEU A 6 1.07 6.85 -34.19
C LEU A 6 0.84 5.76 -35.26
N ALA A 7 0.37 4.58 -34.86
CA ALA A 7 -0.04 3.52 -35.76
C ALA A 7 -1.28 3.93 -36.59
N ASP A 8 -2.28 4.57 -35.98
CA ASP A 8 -3.46 5.11 -36.67
C ASP A 8 -3.10 6.18 -37.70
N VAL A 9 -2.16 7.04 -37.34
CA VAL A 9 -1.57 8.05 -38.22
C VAL A 9 -0.83 7.40 -39.39
N ALA A 10 -0.02 6.38 -39.14
CA ALA A 10 0.77 5.73 -40.17
C ALA A 10 -0.11 4.88 -41.12
N LEU A 11 -1.18 4.27 -40.59
CA LEU A 11 -2.24 3.61 -41.37
C LEU A 11 -3.02 4.60 -42.25
N PHE A 12 -3.26 5.82 -41.76
CA PHE A 12 -3.88 6.90 -42.54
C PHE A 12 -3.02 7.29 -43.76
N PHE A 13 -1.70 7.37 -43.62
CA PHE A 13 -0.78 7.60 -44.75
C PHE A 13 -0.69 6.41 -45.72
N ASN A 14 -0.76 5.16 -45.23
CA ASN A 14 -0.79 3.98 -46.09
C ASN A 14 -2.07 3.91 -46.95
N HIS A 15 -3.19 4.46 -46.45
CA HIS A 15 -4.44 4.57 -47.21
C HIS A 15 -4.41 5.72 -48.25
N LEU A 16 -3.69 6.80 -47.97
CA LEU A 16 -3.45 7.90 -48.93
C LEU A 16 -2.55 7.48 -50.10
N GLY A 17 -1.60 6.56 -49.88
CA GLY A 17 -0.73 6.02 -50.93
C GLY A 17 -1.44 5.17 -52.00
N ARG A 18 -2.75 4.88 -51.84
CA ARG A 18 -3.58 4.19 -52.85
C ARG A 18 -4.47 5.10 -53.69
N ARG A 19 -4.44 6.42 -53.49
CA ARG A 19 -5.10 7.39 -54.37
C ARG A 19 -4.04 8.18 -55.12
N ASP A 20 -4.14 8.19 -56.44
CA ASP A 20 -3.24 8.89 -57.35
C ASP A 20 -3.01 10.34 -56.90
N PHE A 21 -1.79 10.63 -56.44
CA PHE A 21 -1.34 12.00 -56.21
C PHE A 21 -0.97 12.62 -57.56
N LEU A 22 -1.89 13.42 -58.10
CA LEU A 22 -1.58 14.35 -59.18
C LEU A 22 -0.63 15.44 -58.63
N TYR A 23 0.50 15.54 -59.32
CA TYR A 23 1.63 16.45 -59.15
C TYR A 23 1.28 17.89 -58.70
N ARG A 24 1.96 18.37 -57.64
CA ARG A 24 2.81 19.57 -57.67
C ARG A 24 3.58 19.74 -56.36
N ASP A 25 4.88 20.03 -56.50
CA ASP A 25 5.90 20.39 -55.50
C ASP A 25 6.47 19.27 -54.60
N CYS A 26 7.35 18.44 -55.19
CA CYS A 26 8.06 17.35 -54.53
C CYS A 26 9.58 17.64 -54.42
N TRP A 27 10.01 18.26 -53.31
CA TRP A 27 11.41 18.24 -52.82
C TRP A 27 11.50 18.43 -51.28
N SER A 28 10.45 18.10 -50.52
CA SER A 28 10.50 18.18 -49.05
C SER A 28 10.64 16.81 -48.40
N ARG A 29 11.60 16.67 -47.48
CA ARG A 29 11.92 15.43 -46.73
C ARG A 29 10.90 15.10 -45.62
N THR A 30 9.95 15.99 -45.38
CA THR A 30 9.08 16.00 -44.20
C THR A 30 7.66 16.30 -44.62
N ILE A 31 6.73 15.38 -44.33
CA ILE A 31 5.30 15.63 -44.48
C ILE A 31 4.79 16.14 -43.14
N ARG A 32 4.27 17.36 -43.11
CA ARG A 32 3.71 18.00 -41.91
C ARG A 32 2.19 18.00 -42.01
N ALA A 33 1.52 17.37 -41.05
CA ALA A 33 0.07 17.39 -40.94
C ALA A 33 -0.35 18.07 -39.63
N ALA A 34 -1.14 19.14 -39.73
CA ALA A 34 -1.79 19.78 -38.59
C ALA A 34 -3.22 19.23 -38.45
N SER A 35 -3.69 19.04 -37.22
CA SER A 35 -5.11 18.73 -36.98
C SER A 35 -5.99 19.88 -37.48
N PRO A 36 -7.05 19.65 -38.26
CA PRO A 36 -7.89 20.75 -38.75
C PRO A 36 -8.61 21.46 -37.59
N THR A 37 -8.37 22.77 -37.47
CA THR A 37 -9.20 23.71 -36.71
C THR A 37 -10.46 24.01 -37.53
N SER A 38 -11.53 23.22 -37.38
CA SER A 38 -12.83 23.61 -37.90
C SER A 38 -13.47 24.62 -36.95
N GLN A 39 -13.61 25.86 -37.41
CA GLN A 39 -14.43 26.89 -36.82
C GLN A 39 -15.90 26.44 -36.97
N GLU A 40 -16.51 25.93 -35.89
CA GLU A 40 -17.94 25.61 -35.88
C GLU A 40 -18.73 26.85 -35.45
N ASP A 41 -19.52 27.37 -36.39
CA ASP A 41 -20.53 28.41 -36.17
C ASP A 41 -21.47 28.03 -35.03
N TYR A 42 -21.68 28.98 -34.12
CA TYR A 42 -22.55 28.87 -32.97
C TYR A 42 -24.03 28.81 -33.41
N HIS A 43 -24.61 27.62 -33.46
CA HIS A 43 -26.06 27.47 -33.28
C HIS A 43 -26.39 26.34 -32.29
N HIS A 44 -27.14 26.74 -31.26
CA HIS A 44 -27.65 25.95 -30.15
C HIS A 44 -28.18 24.56 -30.56
N ARG A 45 -27.61 23.51 -29.94
CA ARG A 45 -28.34 22.30 -29.52
C ARG A 45 -27.55 21.53 -28.45
N ASN A 46 -28.23 21.22 -27.35
CA ASN A 46 -27.77 20.39 -26.24
C ASN A 46 -27.53 18.94 -26.71
N THR A 47 -26.32 18.62 -27.16
CA THR A 47 -25.84 17.24 -27.29
C THR A 47 -24.46 17.12 -26.65
N THR A 48 -24.29 16.11 -25.80
CA THR A 48 -23.05 15.78 -25.12
C THR A 48 -22.03 15.28 -26.15
N SER A 49 -21.30 16.18 -26.81
CA SER A 49 -20.26 15.81 -27.76
C SER A 49 -19.12 15.06 -27.06
N PRO A 50 -18.59 13.97 -27.66
CA PRO A 50 -17.43 13.29 -27.10
C PRO A 50 -16.24 14.26 -27.07
N ARG A 51 -15.76 14.62 -25.87
CA ARG A 51 -14.56 15.45 -25.72
C ARG A 51 -13.38 14.74 -26.40
N ARG A 52 -12.75 15.42 -27.36
CA ARG A 52 -11.66 14.88 -28.18
C ARG A 52 -10.49 14.42 -27.30
N THR A 53 -10.00 13.20 -27.52
CA THR A 53 -8.93 12.57 -26.74
C THR A 53 -7.54 13.13 -27.08
N LEU A 54 -7.36 13.71 -28.26
CA LEU A 54 -6.14 14.37 -28.74
C LEU A 54 -6.50 15.73 -29.34
N SER A 55 -5.76 16.77 -28.98
CA SER A 55 -5.89 18.10 -29.58
C SER A 55 -4.54 18.82 -29.61
N GLY A 56 -4.41 19.84 -30.47
CA GLY A 56 -3.24 20.72 -30.55
C GLY A 56 -1.94 20.08 -31.05
N ALA A 57 -1.97 18.82 -31.51
CA ALA A 57 -0.76 18.12 -31.91
C ALA A 57 -0.38 18.40 -33.37
N SER A 58 0.90 18.69 -33.62
CA SER A 58 1.47 18.67 -34.98
C SER A 58 2.22 17.36 -35.21
N LEU A 59 1.92 16.68 -36.30
CA LEU A 59 2.56 15.43 -36.68
C LEU A 59 3.56 15.68 -37.83
N GLU A 60 4.77 15.17 -37.67
CA GLU A 60 5.81 15.15 -38.68
C GLU A 60 6.21 13.70 -39.00
N VAL A 61 6.21 13.35 -40.29
CA VAL A 61 6.66 12.04 -40.79
C VAL A 61 7.85 12.25 -41.72
N GLY A 62 8.99 11.66 -41.36
CA GLY A 62 10.20 11.60 -42.17
C GLY A 62 10.30 10.29 -42.95
N VAL A 63 10.71 10.35 -44.22
CA VAL A 63 10.83 9.18 -45.10
C VAL A 63 12.24 9.06 -45.68
N LYS A 64 12.72 7.83 -45.88
CA LYS A 64 14.06 7.57 -46.42
C LYS A 64 14.16 7.97 -47.89
N LEU A 65 15.25 8.63 -48.27
CA LEU A 65 15.44 9.17 -49.63
C LEU A 65 15.73 8.08 -50.69
N MET A 66 16.61 7.13 -50.40
CA MET A 66 17.08 6.14 -51.39
C MET A 66 15.96 5.20 -51.90
N PRO A 67 15.07 4.65 -51.05
CA PRO A 67 13.97 3.78 -51.50
C PRO A 67 12.92 4.49 -52.36
N LEU A 68 12.75 5.81 -52.21
CA LEU A 68 11.80 6.61 -52.99
C LEU A 68 12.16 6.64 -54.48
N LEU A 69 13.46 6.54 -54.81
CA LEU A 69 13.93 6.42 -56.20
C LEU A 69 13.49 5.10 -56.87
N SER A 70 13.09 4.11 -56.07
CA SER A 70 12.54 2.82 -56.50
C SER A 70 11.03 2.68 -56.21
N SER A 71 10.34 3.80 -55.98
CA SER A 71 8.91 3.84 -55.61
C SER A 71 8.53 3.06 -54.35
N LYS A 72 9.48 2.87 -53.42
CA LYS A 72 9.24 2.27 -52.10
C LYS A 72 9.23 3.37 -51.05
N VAL A 73 8.15 3.44 -50.25
CA VAL A 73 8.04 4.38 -49.14
C VAL A 73 8.45 3.67 -47.85
N GLU A 74 9.54 4.12 -47.25
CA GLU A 74 10.01 3.64 -45.95
C GLU A 74 10.01 4.80 -44.96
N VAL A 75 9.28 4.64 -43.85
CA VAL A 75 9.17 5.66 -42.80
C VAL A 75 10.42 5.59 -41.91
N GLU A 76 11.15 6.70 -41.82
CA GLU A 76 12.35 6.82 -41.00
C GLU A 76 12.01 7.27 -39.58
N GLU A 77 11.23 8.33 -39.46
CA GLU A 77 10.89 8.96 -38.17
C GLU A 77 9.43 9.41 -38.13
N ILE A 78 8.79 9.23 -36.97
CA ILE A 78 7.48 9.83 -36.67
C ILE A 78 7.62 10.68 -35.41
N THR A 79 7.36 11.99 -35.51
CA THR A 79 7.43 12.94 -34.40
C THR A 79 6.05 13.57 -34.14
N LEU A 80 5.64 13.60 -32.87
CA LEU A 80 4.46 14.31 -32.41
C LEU A 80 4.87 15.44 -31.46
N ARG A 81 4.67 16.70 -31.86
CA ARG A 81 5.07 17.85 -31.03
C ARG A 81 3.91 18.35 -30.17
N GLN A 82 4.19 18.55 -28.88
CA GLN A 82 3.30 19.16 -27.90
C GLN A 82 1.84 18.65 -27.92
N PRO A 83 1.57 17.33 -28.03
CA PRO A 83 0.20 16.85 -28.00
C PRO A 83 -0.47 17.13 -26.66
N VAL A 84 -1.74 17.51 -26.71
CA VAL A 84 -2.61 17.55 -25.54
C VAL A 84 -3.51 16.32 -25.57
N ILE A 85 -3.28 15.41 -24.64
CA ILE A 85 -3.99 14.14 -24.51
C ILE A 85 -4.83 14.16 -23.23
N THR A 86 -6.10 13.80 -23.33
CA THR A 86 -6.99 13.69 -22.16
C THR A 86 -7.59 12.29 -22.07
N VAL A 87 -7.25 11.56 -21.02
CA VAL A 87 -7.75 10.23 -20.69
C VAL A 87 -8.72 10.34 -19.52
N ILE A 88 -9.92 9.82 -19.69
CA ILE A 88 -11.00 9.87 -18.72
C ILE A 88 -11.48 8.45 -18.47
N LYS A 89 -11.44 8.01 -17.22
CA LYS A 89 -12.12 6.81 -16.74
C LYS A 89 -13.49 7.21 -16.21
N ASN A 90 -14.55 6.69 -16.82
CA ASN A 90 -15.92 7.01 -16.41
C ASN A 90 -16.32 6.24 -15.13
N GLN A 91 -17.53 6.52 -14.63
CA GLN A 91 -18.09 5.85 -13.44
C GLN A 91 -18.19 4.32 -13.56
N LYS A 92 -18.25 3.78 -14.79
CA LYS A 92 -18.28 2.35 -15.08
C LYS A 92 -16.88 1.76 -15.28
N GLY A 93 -15.82 2.51 -14.98
CA GLY A 93 -14.43 2.09 -15.15
C GLY A 93 -13.92 2.06 -16.59
N VAL A 94 -14.72 2.49 -17.57
CA VAL A 94 -14.35 2.47 -18.99
C VAL A 94 -13.60 3.74 -19.37
N LEU A 95 -12.47 3.59 -20.08
CA LEU A 95 -11.66 4.70 -20.56
C LEU A 95 -12.16 5.26 -21.90
N ASN A 96 -12.10 6.57 -22.08
CA ASN A 96 -12.38 7.26 -23.36
C ASN A 96 -11.35 6.97 -24.48
N VAL A 97 -10.27 6.24 -24.20
CA VAL A 97 -9.26 5.81 -25.18
C VAL A 97 -9.62 4.48 -25.86
N SER A 98 -10.70 3.82 -25.43
CA SER A 98 -11.19 2.57 -26.02
C SER A 98 -11.71 2.69 -27.46
N THR A 99 -11.78 3.92 -28.00
CA THR A 99 -12.20 4.24 -29.37
C THR A 99 -11.05 4.68 -30.29
N ILE A 100 -9.82 4.86 -29.77
CA ILE A 100 -8.64 5.11 -30.60
C ILE A 100 -8.32 3.79 -31.34
N GLY A 101 -8.23 3.82 -32.67
CA GLY A 101 -8.14 2.62 -33.52
C GLY A 101 -9.48 2.02 -33.97
N ARG A 102 -10.64 2.54 -33.52
CA ARG A 102 -11.95 2.15 -34.04
C ARG A 102 -12.63 3.37 -34.64
N LYS A 103 -12.47 3.57 -35.96
CA LYS A 103 -13.30 4.56 -36.67
C LYS A 103 -14.77 4.19 -36.47
N GLY A 104 -15.58 5.19 -36.10
CA GLY A 104 -17.02 5.17 -36.27
C GLY A 104 -17.36 5.03 -37.75
N VAL A 105 -17.40 3.79 -38.23
CA VAL A 105 -17.94 3.42 -39.54
C VAL A 105 -19.41 3.08 -39.28
N PRO A 106 -20.38 3.85 -39.81
CA PRO A 106 -21.73 3.32 -39.96
C PRO A 106 -21.60 2.06 -40.83
N VAL A 107 -22.17 0.95 -40.37
CA VAL A 107 -22.16 -0.32 -41.09
C VAL A 107 -22.57 -0.06 -42.54
N PRO A 108 -21.70 -0.32 -43.55
CA PRO A 108 -22.09 -0.13 -44.94
C PRO A 108 -23.13 -1.20 -45.29
N GLU A 109 -24.28 -0.78 -45.82
CA GLU A 109 -25.34 -1.69 -46.30
C GLU A 109 -24.96 -2.55 -47.52
N LYS A 110 -23.71 -2.45 -48.02
CA LYS A 110 -23.20 -3.36 -49.06
C LYS A 110 -21.83 -3.93 -48.71
N PRO A 111 -21.62 -5.25 -48.91
CA PRO A 111 -20.34 -5.88 -48.59
C PRO A 111 -19.28 -5.43 -49.60
N SER A 112 -18.30 -4.65 -49.13
CA SER A 112 -17.09 -4.34 -49.89
C SER A 112 -15.97 -5.30 -49.48
N ARG A 113 -15.29 -5.85 -50.49
CA ARG A 113 -14.27 -6.90 -50.42
C ARG A 113 -12.87 -6.35 -50.11
N ALA A 114 -12.77 -5.35 -49.25
CA ALA A 114 -11.49 -4.81 -48.79
C ALA A 114 -11.12 -5.43 -47.42
N PRO A 115 -9.87 -5.87 -47.20
CA PRO A 115 -9.45 -6.37 -45.90
C PRO A 115 -9.65 -5.29 -44.83
N ILE A 116 -10.44 -5.61 -43.82
CA ILE A 116 -10.59 -4.85 -42.59
C ILE A 116 -9.21 -4.93 -41.89
N PRO A 117 -8.54 -3.81 -41.52
CA PRO A 117 -7.33 -3.88 -40.73
C PRO A 117 -7.62 -4.61 -39.42
N SER A 118 -6.87 -5.70 -39.22
CA SER A 118 -6.99 -6.62 -38.10
C SER A 118 -6.64 -5.97 -36.77
N THR A 119 -7.12 -6.61 -35.70
CA THR A 119 -6.95 -6.37 -34.26
C THR A 119 -5.50 -6.43 -33.77
N GLU A 120 -4.55 -5.87 -34.50
CA GLU A 120 -3.12 -5.96 -34.22
C GLU A 120 -2.63 -4.84 -33.29
N GLY A 121 -1.75 -5.20 -32.35
CA GLY A 121 -1.19 -4.27 -31.37
C GLY A 121 -0.39 -3.14 -32.03
N PRO A 122 -0.39 -1.91 -31.49
CA PRO A 122 0.24 -0.76 -32.13
C PRO A 122 1.75 -0.88 -32.38
N LEU A 123 2.46 -1.55 -31.49
CA LEU A 123 3.89 -1.82 -31.64
C LEU A 123 4.17 -2.75 -32.83
N LYS A 124 3.27 -3.71 -33.10
CA LYS A 124 3.36 -4.58 -34.27
C LYS A 124 3.19 -3.77 -35.56
N ILE A 125 2.27 -2.81 -35.59
CA ILE A 125 2.08 -1.92 -36.75
C ILE A 125 3.34 -1.10 -37.03
N LEU A 126 3.96 -0.51 -35.99
CA LEU A 126 5.21 0.24 -36.14
C LEU A 126 6.36 -0.65 -36.64
N ALA A 127 6.46 -1.88 -36.10
CA ALA A 127 7.46 -2.85 -36.52
C ALA A 127 7.27 -3.32 -37.97
N LEU A 128 6.02 -3.53 -38.42
CA LEU A 128 5.68 -3.89 -39.80
C LEU A 128 5.92 -2.75 -40.78
N LEU A 129 5.69 -1.51 -40.37
CA LEU A 129 6.02 -0.31 -41.15
C LEU A 129 7.51 0.02 -41.12
N ALA A 130 8.29 -0.74 -40.34
CA ALA A 130 9.73 -0.66 -40.23
C ALA A 130 10.22 0.76 -39.86
N VAL A 131 9.52 1.38 -38.90
CA VAL A 131 9.84 2.72 -38.39
C VAL A 131 11.11 2.64 -37.53
N ASP A 132 12.12 3.46 -37.83
CA ASP A 132 13.37 3.48 -37.03
C ASP A 132 13.19 4.24 -35.73
N ARG A 133 12.49 5.38 -35.78
CA ARG A 133 12.38 6.30 -34.65
C ARG A 133 10.97 6.82 -34.47
N VAL A 134 10.54 6.86 -33.23
CA VAL A 134 9.26 7.46 -32.81
C VAL A 134 9.52 8.40 -31.66
N SER A 135 8.99 9.63 -31.74
CA SER A 135 9.19 10.63 -30.68
C SER A 135 7.93 11.43 -30.35
N ILE A 136 7.81 11.82 -29.08
CA ILE A 136 6.97 12.90 -28.59
C ILE A 136 7.90 13.96 -28.02
N ASP A 137 7.78 15.19 -28.52
CA ASP A 137 8.58 16.34 -28.12
C ASP A 137 7.71 17.36 -27.40
N GLY A 138 7.78 17.33 -26.07
CA GLY A 138 6.89 18.05 -25.16
C GLY A 138 5.44 17.57 -25.27
N GLY A 139 4.59 17.90 -24.30
CA GLY A 139 3.17 17.55 -24.35
C GLY A 139 2.53 17.49 -22.98
N LYS A 140 1.20 17.44 -22.97
CA LYS A 140 0.40 17.36 -21.75
C LYS A 140 -0.53 16.17 -21.82
N LEU A 141 -0.37 15.21 -20.93
CA LEU A 141 -1.29 14.09 -20.75
C LEU A 141 -2.05 14.27 -19.43
N THR A 142 -3.37 14.46 -19.53
CA THR A 142 -4.26 14.56 -18.37
C THR A 142 -4.99 13.23 -18.19
N TYR A 143 -4.87 12.60 -17.03
CA TYR A 143 -5.65 11.44 -16.63
C TYR A 143 -6.67 11.86 -15.56
N ARG A 144 -7.95 11.57 -15.78
CA ARG A 144 -9.03 11.87 -14.86
C ARG A 144 -9.82 10.61 -14.53
N ASP A 145 -9.82 10.19 -13.27
CA ASP A 145 -10.65 9.09 -12.78
C ASP A 145 -11.94 9.62 -12.17
N LEU A 146 -13.07 9.30 -12.81
CA LEU A 146 -14.44 9.61 -12.36
C LEU A 146 -15.15 8.39 -11.74
N SER A 147 -14.45 7.27 -11.52
CA SER A 147 -15.03 6.06 -10.91
C SER A 147 -15.19 6.14 -9.40
N ALA A 148 -14.42 6.99 -8.73
CA ALA A 148 -14.56 7.27 -7.30
C ALA A 148 -15.53 8.43 -7.02
N ALA A 149 -16.07 8.48 -5.80
CA ALA A 149 -16.95 9.57 -5.35
C ALA A 149 -16.29 10.96 -5.41
N LYS A 150 -14.96 11.02 -5.26
CA LYS A 150 -14.16 12.23 -5.52
C LYS A 150 -13.34 12.02 -6.79
N PRO A 151 -13.59 12.81 -7.86
CA PRO A 151 -12.76 12.77 -9.06
C PRO A 151 -11.30 13.02 -8.73
N THR A 152 -10.42 12.18 -9.26
CA THR A 152 -8.96 12.36 -9.12
C THR A 152 -8.37 12.69 -10.47
N GLU A 153 -7.50 13.70 -10.52
CA GLU A 153 -6.83 14.13 -11.74
C GLU A 153 -5.32 14.14 -11.57
N TYR A 154 -4.62 13.57 -12.53
CA TYR A 154 -3.17 13.61 -12.64
C TYR A 154 -2.78 14.20 -13.99
N VAL A 155 -1.78 15.06 -14.01
CA VAL A 155 -1.27 15.66 -15.25
C VAL A 155 0.20 15.34 -15.39
N LEU A 156 0.55 14.70 -16.49
CA LEU A 156 1.90 14.55 -17.00
C LEU A 156 2.20 15.77 -17.86
N GLN A 157 3.07 16.66 -17.37
CA GLN A 157 3.56 17.83 -18.07
C GLN A 157 4.91 17.52 -18.73
N ASP A 158 5.25 18.29 -19.77
CA ASP A 158 6.49 18.17 -20.52
C ASP A 158 6.79 16.72 -20.91
N LEU A 159 5.77 16.05 -21.44
CA LEU A 159 5.86 14.65 -21.83
C LEU A 159 6.83 14.51 -23.00
N GLU A 160 7.94 13.84 -22.74
CA GLU A 160 8.93 13.44 -23.72
C GLU A 160 8.88 11.92 -23.87
N VAL A 161 8.88 11.44 -25.12
CA VAL A 161 8.97 10.02 -25.43
C VAL A 161 9.93 9.86 -26.60
N LEU A 162 10.85 8.91 -26.51
CA LEU A 162 11.71 8.52 -27.62
C LEU A 162 11.80 6.99 -27.65
N LEU A 163 11.45 6.42 -28.80
CA LEU A 163 11.64 5.02 -29.13
C LEU A 163 12.57 4.93 -30.35
N GLN A 164 13.56 4.06 -30.27
CA GLN A 164 14.49 3.80 -31.37
C GLN A 164 14.54 2.30 -31.67
N SER A 165 14.97 1.94 -32.88
CA SER A 165 15.14 0.54 -33.31
C SER A 165 13.84 -0.29 -33.24
N VAL A 166 12.73 0.31 -33.68
CA VAL A 166 11.37 -0.29 -33.63
C VAL A 166 11.10 -1.19 -34.83
N ARG A 167 12.02 -2.12 -35.14
CA ARG A 167 11.87 -3.09 -36.23
C ARG A 167 11.76 -4.52 -35.70
N LEU A 168 11.11 -5.39 -36.48
CA LEU A 168 11.12 -6.84 -36.21
C LEU A 168 12.57 -7.35 -36.14
N GLY A 169 12.84 -8.22 -35.16
CA GLY A 169 14.15 -8.78 -34.85
C GLY A 169 15.08 -7.86 -34.04
N GLN A 170 14.75 -6.58 -33.87
CA GLN A 170 15.57 -5.63 -33.11
C GLN A 170 15.09 -5.48 -31.66
N THR A 171 15.96 -4.95 -30.80
CA THR A 171 15.67 -4.60 -29.40
C THR A 171 15.52 -3.09 -29.28
N PRO A 172 14.29 -2.56 -29.30
CA PRO A 172 14.03 -1.15 -29.10
C PRO A 172 14.61 -0.59 -27.81
N SER A 173 15.08 0.65 -27.87
CA SER A 173 15.30 1.49 -26.69
C SER A 173 14.08 2.38 -26.45
N VAL A 174 13.81 2.70 -25.19
CA VAL A 174 12.76 3.61 -24.74
C VAL A 174 13.36 4.64 -23.78
N HIS A 175 12.98 5.90 -23.99
CA HIS A 175 13.16 6.99 -23.05
C HIS A 175 11.82 7.69 -22.88
N VAL A 176 11.39 7.90 -21.64
CA VAL A 176 10.22 8.68 -21.29
C VAL A 176 10.59 9.63 -20.16
N GLY A 177 10.26 10.91 -20.31
CA GLY A 177 10.42 11.92 -19.28
C GLY A 177 9.14 12.70 -19.10
N SER A 178 8.75 12.99 -17.86
CA SER A 178 7.61 13.87 -17.58
C SER A 178 7.60 14.35 -16.13
N LEU A 179 6.82 15.40 -15.85
CA LEU A 179 6.55 15.91 -14.52
C LEU A 179 5.09 15.63 -14.12
N VAL A 180 4.88 14.89 -13.04
CA VAL A 180 3.55 14.49 -12.55
C VAL A 180 3.00 15.53 -11.56
N GLN A 181 1.86 16.12 -11.90
CA GLN A 181 1.08 17.04 -11.07
C GLN A 181 -0.12 16.32 -10.43
N PRO A 182 -0.58 16.76 -9.24
CA PRO A 182 -0.19 17.98 -8.53
C PRO A 182 1.08 17.84 -7.66
N PHE A 183 1.74 16.67 -7.67
CA PHE A 183 2.87 16.38 -6.78
C PHE A 183 4.19 17.06 -7.16
N ASN A 184 4.25 17.70 -8.34
CA ASN A 184 5.48 18.23 -8.92
C ASN A 184 6.62 17.18 -8.95
N LEU A 185 6.27 15.94 -9.31
CA LEU A 185 7.14 14.78 -9.17
C LEU A 185 7.74 14.40 -10.53
N PRO A 186 9.07 14.51 -10.72
CA PRO A 186 9.69 14.07 -11.96
C PRO A 186 9.64 12.54 -12.05
N VAL A 187 9.26 12.04 -13.23
CA VAL A 187 9.25 10.61 -13.55
C VAL A 187 10.02 10.39 -14.84
N LYS A 188 10.91 9.40 -14.84
CA LYS A 188 11.71 9.00 -15.99
C LYS A 188 11.66 7.49 -16.16
N LEU A 189 11.56 7.02 -17.40
CA LEU A 189 11.64 5.60 -17.73
C LEU A 189 12.62 5.44 -18.89
N ASP A 190 13.72 4.76 -18.62
CA ASP A 190 14.77 4.45 -19.58
C ASP A 190 14.92 2.94 -19.75
N GLY A 191 15.34 2.48 -20.92
CA GLY A 191 15.84 1.13 -21.08
C GLY A 191 15.47 0.50 -22.42
N THR A 192 15.31 -0.83 -22.42
CA THR A 192 15.18 -1.62 -23.64
C THR A 192 14.17 -2.75 -23.48
N PHE A 193 13.54 -3.15 -24.58
CA PHE A 193 12.68 -4.33 -24.62
C PHE A 193 12.81 -5.02 -25.98
N GLY A 194 12.83 -6.36 -26.02
CA GLY A 194 12.88 -7.11 -27.28
C GLY A 194 13.54 -8.49 -27.17
N PRO A 195 13.90 -9.10 -28.33
CA PRO A 195 13.68 -8.56 -29.67
C PRO A 195 12.19 -8.52 -30.04
N LEU A 196 11.78 -7.58 -30.88
CA LEU A 196 10.42 -7.52 -31.41
C LEU A 196 10.18 -8.70 -32.35
N ARG A 197 9.11 -9.45 -32.13
CA ARG A 197 8.69 -10.56 -33.00
C ARG A 197 7.34 -10.26 -33.63
N GLU A 198 6.91 -11.12 -34.56
CA GLU A 198 5.54 -11.07 -35.09
C GLU A 198 4.52 -11.41 -33.99
N THR A 199 4.92 -12.26 -33.04
CA THR A 199 4.23 -12.44 -31.76
C THR A 199 4.54 -11.25 -30.86
N LEU A 200 3.58 -10.84 -30.02
CA LEU A 200 3.79 -9.77 -29.02
C LEU A 200 4.66 -10.23 -27.84
N ASP A 201 5.45 -11.29 -28.04
CA ASP A 201 6.34 -11.82 -27.02
C ASP A 201 7.58 -10.94 -26.92
N ILE A 202 8.00 -10.69 -25.69
CA ILE A 202 9.15 -9.88 -25.33
C ILE A 202 10.04 -10.76 -24.45
N ASP A 203 11.15 -11.25 -25.02
CA ASP A 203 12.06 -12.16 -24.31
C ASP A 203 12.82 -11.47 -23.18
N ALA A 204 13.09 -10.17 -23.34
CA ALA A 204 13.80 -9.36 -22.36
C ALA A 204 13.21 -7.96 -22.25
N ILE A 205 12.94 -7.55 -21.02
CA ILE A 205 12.63 -6.20 -20.57
C ILE A 205 13.75 -5.80 -19.62
N ASN A 206 14.34 -4.63 -19.83
CA ASN A 206 15.32 -4.03 -18.93
C ASN A 206 15.05 -2.53 -18.84
N PHE A 207 14.35 -2.11 -17.80
CA PHE A 207 14.00 -0.71 -17.59
C PHE A 207 14.56 -0.16 -16.28
N GLN A 208 14.83 1.13 -16.27
CA GLN A 208 15.14 1.95 -15.12
C GLN A 208 14.02 2.99 -15.00
N LEU A 209 13.22 2.88 -13.95
CA LEU A 209 12.15 3.81 -13.63
C LEU A 209 12.62 4.71 -12.49
N GLY A 210 12.85 5.99 -12.78
CA GLY A 210 13.08 7.03 -11.79
C GLY A 210 11.76 7.68 -11.39
N VAL A 211 11.46 7.70 -10.08
CA VAL A 211 10.31 8.40 -9.49
C VAL A 211 10.83 9.33 -8.41
N GLY A 212 10.82 10.64 -8.67
CA GLY A 212 11.43 11.62 -7.78
C GLY A 212 12.94 11.42 -7.70
N LYS A 213 13.41 10.95 -6.53
CA LYS A 213 14.82 10.61 -6.26
C LYS A 213 15.04 9.11 -6.06
N THR A 214 14.02 8.31 -6.35
CA THR A 214 14.03 6.86 -6.16
C THR A 214 14.10 6.17 -7.50
N ASP A 215 15.08 5.29 -7.69
CA ASP A 215 15.23 4.51 -8.91
C ASP A 215 14.80 3.06 -8.69
N PHE A 216 14.12 2.50 -9.69
CA PHE A 216 13.69 1.13 -9.74
C PHE A 216 14.25 0.45 -10.99
N ALA A 217 14.97 -0.65 -10.82
CA ALA A 217 15.33 -1.51 -11.94
C ALA A 217 14.22 -2.55 -12.15
N ILE A 218 13.69 -2.63 -13.37
CA ILE A 218 12.62 -3.55 -13.76
C ILE A 218 13.18 -4.46 -14.84
N THR A 219 13.25 -5.76 -14.57
CA THR A 219 13.64 -6.75 -15.57
C THR A 219 12.54 -7.78 -15.76
N GLY A 220 12.50 -8.42 -16.91
CA GLY A 220 11.48 -9.44 -17.12
C GLY A 220 11.32 -9.91 -18.54
N LYS A 221 10.23 -10.63 -18.76
CA LYS A 221 9.79 -11.12 -20.06
C LYS A 221 8.27 -11.25 -20.08
N ALA A 222 7.68 -11.18 -21.26
CA ALA A 222 6.25 -11.36 -21.46
C ALA A 222 6.02 -12.23 -22.70
N ALA A 223 5.08 -13.16 -22.64
CA ALA A 223 4.68 -13.97 -23.78
C ALA A 223 3.17 -14.24 -23.71
N GLY A 224 2.42 -13.81 -24.72
CA GLY A 224 0.95 -13.82 -24.67
C GLY A 224 0.39 -13.13 -23.42
N ASN A 225 -0.28 -13.90 -22.56
CA ASN A 225 -0.85 -13.43 -21.28
C ASN A 225 0.04 -13.70 -20.07
N ASP A 226 1.22 -14.27 -20.30
CA ASP A 226 2.14 -14.67 -19.24
C ASP A 226 3.27 -13.64 -19.13
N ALA A 227 3.72 -13.37 -17.91
CA ALA A 227 4.79 -12.44 -17.66
C ALA A 227 5.62 -12.86 -16.44
N ILE A 228 6.92 -12.61 -16.50
CA ILE A 228 7.79 -12.68 -15.32
C ILE A 228 8.44 -11.32 -15.17
N ILE A 229 8.30 -10.72 -14.00
CA ILE A 229 8.80 -9.37 -13.70
C ILE A 229 9.58 -9.42 -12.40
N ASN A 230 10.78 -8.84 -12.42
CA ASN A 230 11.57 -8.56 -11.24
C ASN A 230 11.72 -7.05 -11.09
N ILE A 231 11.54 -6.54 -9.87
CA ILE A 231 11.69 -5.13 -9.55
C ILE A 231 12.66 -5.03 -8.39
N THR A 232 13.68 -4.19 -8.51
CA THR A 232 14.61 -3.90 -7.42
C THR A 232 14.80 -2.41 -7.21
N SER A 233 15.05 -2.01 -5.96
CA SER A 233 15.46 -0.65 -5.63
C SER A 233 16.35 -0.67 -4.37
N PRO A 234 17.52 0.00 -4.38
CA PRO A 234 18.44 -0.03 -3.24
C PRO A 234 17.87 0.72 -2.03
N VAL A 235 17.22 1.87 -2.25
CA VAL A 235 16.61 2.68 -1.19
C VAL A 235 15.40 3.41 -1.74
N ILE A 236 14.29 3.36 -1.02
CA ILE A 236 13.05 4.09 -1.29
C ILE A 236 12.76 4.93 -0.06
N ASN A 237 12.71 6.25 -0.23
CA ASN A 237 12.23 7.15 0.80
C ASN A 237 10.76 7.48 0.53
N THR A 238 9.88 7.23 1.49
CA THR A 238 8.43 7.44 1.30
C THR A 238 8.03 8.90 1.07
N ALA A 239 8.85 9.89 1.44
CA ALA A 239 8.62 11.29 1.07
C ALA A 239 8.74 11.55 -0.44
N ASN A 240 9.45 10.68 -1.16
CA ASN A 240 9.70 10.82 -2.60
C ASN A 240 8.66 10.09 -3.45
N VAL A 241 7.75 9.34 -2.83
CA VAL A 241 6.78 8.50 -3.54
C VAL A 241 5.36 9.03 -3.24
N PRO A 242 4.54 9.33 -4.26
CA PRO A 242 3.23 9.98 -4.09
C PRO A 242 2.15 8.96 -3.68
N ILE A 243 2.45 8.13 -2.69
CA ILE A 243 1.50 7.19 -2.11
C ILE A 243 1.07 7.75 -0.77
N ALA A 244 -0.23 7.94 -0.58
CA ALA A 244 -0.79 8.29 0.72
C ALA A 244 -0.60 7.09 1.65
N LEU A 245 0.46 7.14 2.46
CA LEU A 245 0.72 6.15 3.49
C LEU A 245 0.25 6.70 4.84
N PRO A 246 -0.33 5.86 5.73
CA PRO A 246 -0.68 6.26 7.09
C PRO A 246 0.58 6.35 7.97
N LEU A 247 1.54 7.17 7.54
CA LEU A 247 2.81 7.41 8.23
C LEU A 247 2.87 8.86 8.71
N LYS A 248 3.44 9.07 9.88
CA LYS A 248 3.70 10.38 10.48
C LYS A 248 4.97 11.01 9.96
N THR A 249 5.97 10.19 9.77
CA THR A 249 7.29 10.59 9.30
C THR A 249 7.67 9.79 8.05
N PRO A 250 8.47 10.35 7.14
CA PRO A 250 9.05 9.58 6.05
C PRO A 250 9.91 8.44 6.58
N VAL A 251 9.85 7.30 5.90
CA VAL A 251 10.61 6.09 6.23
C VAL A 251 11.43 5.63 5.04
N GLU A 252 12.58 5.05 5.32
CA GLU A 252 13.43 4.42 4.30
C GLU A 252 13.17 2.92 4.24
N ILE A 253 12.83 2.45 3.06
CA ILE A 253 12.79 1.03 2.70
C ILE A 253 14.07 0.73 1.94
N LYS A 254 14.88 -0.23 2.41
CA LYS A 254 16.17 -0.58 1.81
C LYS A 254 16.09 -1.95 1.13
N ASP A 255 16.90 -2.12 0.09
CA ASP A 255 17.07 -3.37 -0.66
C ASP A 255 15.75 -4.01 -1.08
N LEU A 256 14.84 -3.23 -1.67
CA LEU A 256 13.61 -3.78 -2.23
C LEU A 256 13.95 -4.76 -3.35
N GLN A 257 13.38 -5.95 -3.26
CA GLN A 257 13.39 -6.98 -4.28
C GLN A 257 12.00 -7.59 -4.42
N ILE A 258 11.47 -7.60 -5.63
CA ILE A 258 10.18 -8.21 -5.97
C ILE A 258 10.44 -9.16 -7.14
N SER A 259 9.92 -10.38 -7.06
CA SER A 259 9.84 -11.31 -8.18
C SER A 259 8.40 -11.79 -8.31
N ALA A 260 7.78 -11.51 -9.45
CA ALA A 260 6.39 -11.84 -9.74
C ALA A 260 6.27 -12.59 -11.06
N GLU A 261 5.28 -13.46 -11.14
CA GLU A 261 4.93 -14.24 -12.31
C GLU A 261 3.43 -14.19 -12.51
N VAL A 262 3.00 -13.91 -13.73
CA VAL A 262 1.60 -13.96 -14.14
C VAL A 262 1.48 -15.05 -15.18
N ILE A 263 0.54 -15.97 -14.98
CA ILE A 263 0.22 -17.04 -15.95
C ILE A 263 -1.30 -17.03 -16.12
N GLY A 264 -1.77 -16.59 -17.29
CA GLY A 264 -3.19 -16.36 -17.54
C GLY A 264 -3.83 -15.41 -16.52
N GLN A 265 -4.72 -15.93 -15.66
CA GLN A 265 -5.39 -15.15 -14.61
C GLN A 265 -4.72 -15.27 -13.23
N GLU A 266 -3.72 -16.14 -13.11
CA GLU A 266 -3.00 -16.34 -11.85
C GLU A 266 -1.81 -15.40 -11.77
N ALA A 267 -1.75 -14.57 -10.74
CA ALA A 267 -0.58 -13.77 -10.40
C ALA A 267 0.06 -14.34 -9.13
N LYS A 268 1.32 -14.76 -9.23
CA LYS A 268 2.13 -15.29 -8.14
C LYS A 268 3.24 -14.31 -7.81
N LEU A 269 3.27 -13.85 -6.56
CA LEU A 269 4.42 -13.18 -5.97
C LEU A 269 5.38 -14.27 -5.47
N LYS A 270 6.43 -14.55 -6.24
CA LYS A 270 7.45 -15.55 -5.89
C LYS A 270 8.25 -15.11 -4.67
N SER A 271 8.64 -13.84 -4.65
CA SER A 271 9.31 -13.22 -3.51
C SER A 271 9.06 -11.73 -3.46
N LEU A 272 8.93 -11.21 -2.24
CA LEU A 272 9.07 -9.82 -1.84
C LEU A 272 10.10 -9.83 -0.72
N ALA A 273 11.15 -9.03 -0.82
CA ALA A 273 12.13 -8.85 0.25
C ALA A 273 12.50 -7.38 0.33
N PHE A 274 12.61 -6.86 1.56
CA PHE A 274 13.13 -5.51 1.82
C PHE A 274 13.53 -5.39 3.28
N ARG A 275 14.27 -4.33 3.62
CA ARG A 275 14.60 -3.96 5.00
C ARG A 275 13.90 -2.66 5.40
N LEU A 276 13.35 -2.63 6.60
CA LEU A 276 12.63 -1.49 7.17
C LEU A 276 12.77 -1.52 8.70
N PHE A 277 13.04 -0.39 9.34
CA PHE A 277 13.31 -0.28 10.79
C PHE A 277 14.31 -1.34 11.31
N ASP A 278 15.41 -1.50 10.57
CA ASP A 278 16.46 -2.52 10.76
C ASP A 278 16.03 -3.99 10.71
N GLY A 279 14.73 -4.26 10.50
CA GLY A 279 14.19 -5.58 10.28
C GLY A 279 14.23 -5.99 8.80
N GLU A 280 14.26 -7.29 8.57
CA GLU A 280 14.07 -7.91 7.26
C GLU A 280 12.62 -8.36 7.11
N VAL A 281 11.97 -7.97 6.01
CA VAL A 281 10.62 -8.39 5.65
C VAL A 281 10.70 -9.26 4.41
N LYS A 282 10.13 -10.45 4.48
CA LYS A 282 10.00 -11.40 3.36
C LYS A 282 8.53 -11.74 3.15
N GLY A 283 8.13 -11.89 1.90
CA GLY A 283 6.75 -12.23 1.57
C GLY A 283 6.63 -13.04 0.28
N GLN A 284 5.57 -13.81 0.18
CA GLN A 284 5.16 -14.51 -1.02
C GLN A 284 3.63 -14.61 -1.07
N GLY A 285 3.08 -14.83 -2.25
CA GLY A 285 1.64 -14.92 -2.37
C GLY A 285 1.14 -15.31 -3.75
N LYS A 286 -0.16 -15.51 -3.82
CA LYS A 286 -0.89 -15.83 -5.05
C LYS A 286 -2.23 -15.12 -5.04
N LEU A 287 -2.60 -14.64 -6.21
CA LEU A 287 -3.86 -13.96 -6.51
C LEU A 287 -4.44 -14.61 -7.77
N ILE A 288 -5.75 -14.87 -7.78
CA ILE A 288 -6.46 -15.26 -8.99
C ILE A 288 -7.33 -14.07 -9.41
N ALA A 289 -6.95 -13.42 -10.51
CA ALA A 289 -7.70 -12.33 -11.11
C ALA A 289 -8.96 -12.85 -11.83
N GLY A 290 -9.82 -11.93 -12.27
CA GLY A 290 -11.04 -12.26 -13.03
C GLY A 290 -12.36 -12.12 -12.26
N SER A 291 -12.33 -11.60 -11.03
CA SER A 291 -13.51 -11.23 -10.26
C SER A 291 -13.29 -9.90 -9.51
N ASP A 292 -14.39 -9.25 -9.10
CA ASP A 292 -14.36 -8.02 -8.29
C ASP A 292 -13.80 -8.26 -6.87
N MET A 293 -13.85 -9.50 -6.39
CA MET A 293 -13.29 -9.95 -5.12
C MET A 293 -12.30 -11.09 -5.38
N PRO A 294 -11.10 -10.79 -5.90
CA PRO A 294 -10.18 -11.84 -6.32
C PRO A 294 -9.67 -12.61 -5.09
N PRO A 295 -9.70 -13.95 -5.10
CA PRO A 295 -9.18 -14.74 -4.01
C PRO A 295 -7.65 -14.66 -3.97
N PHE A 296 -7.11 -14.56 -2.77
CA PHE A 296 -5.67 -14.48 -2.54
C PHE A 296 -5.24 -15.40 -1.39
N LYS A 297 -3.95 -15.76 -1.41
CA LYS A 297 -3.21 -16.36 -0.31
C LYS A 297 -1.86 -15.69 -0.20
N GLY A 298 -1.36 -15.52 1.01
CA GLY A 298 -0.07 -14.88 1.25
C GLY A 298 0.59 -15.38 2.52
N ALA A 299 1.91 -15.32 2.54
CA ALA A 299 2.71 -15.50 3.73
C ALA A 299 3.71 -14.36 3.84
N VAL A 300 3.92 -13.85 5.05
CA VAL A 300 4.86 -12.79 5.38
C VAL A 300 5.65 -13.20 6.60
N THR A 301 6.96 -13.01 6.55
CA THR A 301 7.88 -13.18 7.66
C THR A 301 8.59 -11.86 7.91
N ILE A 302 8.66 -11.44 9.16
CA ILE A 302 9.39 -10.28 9.64
C ILE A 302 10.40 -10.77 10.67
N GLN A 303 11.66 -10.33 10.57
CA GLN A 303 12.71 -10.69 11.51
C GLN A 303 13.53 -9.45 11.88
N GLY A 304 13.78 -9.25 13.17
CA GLY A 304 14.70 -8.21 13.65
C GLY A 304 14.13 -6.78 13.65
N LEU A 305 12.81 -6.61 13.49
CA LEU A 305 12.17 -5.29 13.38
C LEU A 305 12.26 -4.52 14.70
N GLN A 306 12.79 -3.30 14.68
CA GLN A 306 12.83 -2.45 15.87
C GLN A 306 11.47 -1.77 16.09
N LEU A 307 10.75 -2.15 17.15
CA LEU A 307 9.38 -1.68 17.39
C LEU A 307 9.28 -0.19 17.70
N GLY A 308 10.23 0.38 18.45
CA GLY A 308 10.19 1.79 18.84
C GLY A 308 10.10 2.72 17.61
N PRO A 309 11.12 2.71 16.72
CA PRO A 309 11.09 3.49 15.49
C PRO A 309 9.89 3.17 14.59
N ALA A 310 9.45 1.90 14.56
CA ALA A 310 8.32 1.48 13.74
C ALA A 310 6.98 2.06 14.22
N LEU A 311 6.73 2.06 15.53
CA LEU A 311 5.50 2.59 16.11
C LEU A 311 5.46 4.12 16.01
N ASP A 312 6.58 4.80 16.28
CA ASP A 312 6.69 6.26 16.17
C ASP A 312 6.36 6.76 14.76
N ALA A 313 6.71 5.98 13.73
CA ALA A 313 6.43 6.31 12.33
C ALA A 313 4.96 6.14 11.93
N VAL A 314 4.16 5.35 12.66
CA VAL A 314 2.79 4.96 12.26
C VAL A 314 1.72 5.57 13.17
N ALA A 315 1.96 5.74 14.46
CA ALA A 315 0.96 6.22 15.41
C ALA A 315 1.60 7.04 16.55
N GLU A 316 0.84 7.98 17.14
CA GLU A 316 1.14 8.48 18.49
C GLU A 316 0.26 7.64 19.41
N THR A 317 0.90 6.80 20.22
CA THR A 317 0.22 6.07 21.26
C THR A 317 0.72 6.57 22.62
N PRO A 318 -0.16 6.67 23.63
CA PRO A 318 0.27 7.06 24.98
C PRO A 318 1.16 5.99 25.62
N ILE A 319 1.14 4.78 25.08
CA ILE A 319 1.94 3.63 25.49
C ILE A 319 2.92 3.34 24.36
N SER A 320 4.22 3.46 24.64
CA SER A 320 5.28 3.10 23.70
C SER A 320 5.81 1.70 24.04
N ILE A 321 6.08 0.90 23.02
CA ILE A 321 6.65 -0.44 23.17
C ILE A 321 7.94 -0.49 22.35
N SER A 322 9.04 -0.80 23.02
CA SER A 322 10.33 -1.05 22.38
C SER A 322 10.69 -2.54 22.43
N GLY A 323 11.66 -2.93 21.60
CA GLY A 323 12.17 -4.29 21.52
C GLY A 323 12.37 -4.73 20.06
N THR A 324 12.92 -5.93 19.90
CA THR A 324 13.16 -6.54 18.59
C THR A 324 12.03 -7.53 18.29
N ALA A 325 11.22 -7.24 17.28
CA ALA A 325 10.09 -8.05 16.87
C ALA A 325 10.41 -9.01 15.72
N GLY A 326 9.81 -10.18 15.78
CA GLY A 326 9.67 -11.13 14.69
C GLY A 326 8.21 -11.56 14.55
N MET A 327 7.80 -11.86 13.32
CA MET A 327 6.44 -12.31 13.03
C MET A 327 6.43 -13.25 11.83
N ASP A 328 5.68 -14.34 11.94
CA ASP A 328 5.29 -15.17 10.81
C ASP A 328 3.77 -15.10 10.67
N LEU A 329 3.28 -14.76 9.48
CA LEU A 329 1.86 -14.59 9.20
C LEU A 329 1.48 -15.31 7.91
N SER A 330 0.48 -16.17 7.96
CA SER A 330 -0.13 -16.81 6.80
C SER A 330 -1.60 -16.42 6.71
N VAL A 331 -2.01 -15.89 5.56
CA VAL A 331 -3.37 -15.36 5.33
C VAL A 331 -3.95 -15.86 4.02
N GLN A 332 -5.28 -15.93 4.00
CA GLN A 332 -6.08 -16.12 2.80
C GLN A 332 -7.35 -15.29 2.87
N GLY A 333 -7.88 -14.88 1.73
CA GLY A 333 -9.11 -14.12 1.69
C GLY A 333 -9.59 -13.83 0.28
N ARG A 334 -10.52 -12.89 0.17
CA ARG A 334 -11.08 -12.40 -1.10
C ARG A 334 -11.23 -10.90 -1.04
N GLY A 335 -10.78 -10.20 -2.08
CA GLY A 335 -10.83 -8.74 -2.14
C GLY A 335 -9.82 -8.06 -1.21
N PHE A 336 -9.51 -6.80 -1.50
CA PHE A 336 -8.51 -6.02 -0.75
C PHE A 336 -9.10 -4.77 -0.08
N SER A 337 -10.40 -4.53 -0.22
CA SER A 337 -11.05 -3.41 0.48
C SER A 337 -11.24 -3.76 1.96
N MET A 338 -11.28 -2.75 2.83
CA MET A 338 -11.46 -2.99 4.27
C MET A 338 -12.75 -3.77 4.58
N PRO A 339 -13.92 -3.50 3.95
CA PRO A 339 -15.11 -4.34 4.11
C PRO A 339 -14.90 -5.80 3.68
N ASP A 340 -14.13 -6.05 2.62
CA ASP A 340 -13.84 -7.41 2.15
C ASP A 340 -12.94 -8.14 3.14
N LEU A 341 -11.85 -7.49 3.59
CA LEU A 341 -10.91 -8.05 4.56
C LEU A 341 -11.61 -8.38 5.88
N THR A 342 -12.45 -7.48 6.39
CA THR A 342 -13.24 -7.74 7.60
C THR A 342 -14.14 -8.97 7.46
N LYS A 343 -14.66 -9.27 6.26
CA LYS A 343 -15.57 -10.41 6.06
C LYS A 343 -14.86 -11.71 5.71
N ALA A 344 -13.78 -11.64 4.95
CA ALA A 344 -13.22 -12.78 4.22
C ALA A 344 -11.76 -13.09 4.59
N LEU A 345 -11.06 -12.23 5.32
CA LEU A 345 -9.68 -12.50 5.73
C LEU A 345 -9.67 -13.54 6.86
N GLU A 346 -8.91 -14.61 6.62
CA GLU A 346 -8.61 -15.64 7.58
C GLU A 346 -7.10 -15.90 7.59
N GLY A 347 -6.54 -16.24 8.74
CA GLY A 347 -5.11 -16.51 8.82
C GLY A 347 -4.66 -16.89 10.21
N THR A 348 -3.42 -17.33 10.29
CA THR A 348 -2.73 -17.63 11.55
C THR A 348 -1.38 -16.96 11.54
N GLY A 349 -0.90 -16.58 12.72
CA GLY A 349 0.43 -16.03 12.85
C GLY A 349 1.02 -16.30 14.22
N HIS A 350 2.35 -16.21 14.27
CA HIS A 350 3.13 -16.23 15.49
C HIS A 350 3.94 -14.95 15.55
N MET A 351 3.96 -14.29 16.69
CA MET A 351 4.71 -13.07 16.92
C MET A 351 5.56 -13.22 18.17
N ALA A 352 6.79 -12.73 18.12
CA ALA A 352 7.67 -12.64 19.27
C ALA A 352 8.32 -11.26 19.33
N VAL A 353 8.47 -10.71 20.53
CA VAL A 353 9.22 -9.49 20.81
C VAL A 353 10.24 -9.80 21.88
N LYS A 354 11.51 -9.50 21.63
CA LYS A 354 12.62 -9.74 22.56
C LYS A 354 13.22 -8.45 23.09
N ASP A 355 13.73 -8.54 24.31
CA ASP A 355 14.54 -7.50 24.97
C ASP A 355 13.87 -6.13 24.90
N GLY A 356 12.66 -6.05 25.45
CA GLY A 356 11.76 -4.92 25.25
C GLY A 356 11.34 -4.23 26.53
N LYS A 357 10.64 -3.11 26.33
CA LYS A 357 10.12 -2.29 27.42
C LYS A 357 8.80 -1.66 26.99
N ILE A 358 7.81 -1.70 27.88
CA ILE A 358 6.55 -0.97 27.76
C ILE A 358 6.72 0.32 28.57
N GLU A 359 6.73 1.46 27.89
CA GLU A 359 6.78 2.77 28.55
C GLU A 359 5.37 3.30 28.80
N GLY A 360 5.23 4.06 29.89
CA GLY A 360 3.97 4.62 30.37
C GLY A 360 3.23 3.74 31.38
N VAL A 361 3.60 2.46 31.49
CA VAL A 361 2.92 1.48 32.37
C VAL A 361 3.96 0.69 33.18
N ASN A 362 3.84 0.72 34.51
CA ASN A 362 4.56 -0.19 35.42
C ASN A 362 3.57 -1.20 36.02
N LEU A 363 3.45 -2.38 35.40
CA LEU A 363 2.44 -3.38 35.77
C LEU A 363 2.54 -3.82 37.24
N LEU A 364 3.75 -3.91 37.78
CA LEU A 364 3.94 -4.29 39.18
C LEU A 364 3.48 -3.19 40.14
N GLN A 365 3.77 -1.94 39.81
CA GLN A 365 3.31 -0.79 40.60
C GLN A 365 1.78 -0.69 40.59
N GLU A 366 1.13 -0.96 39.44
CA GLU A 366 -0.34 -1.02 39.34
C GLU A 366 -0.92 -2.13 40.25
N VAL A 367 -0.26 -3.30 40.28
CA VAL A 367 -0.65 -4.40 41.16
C VAL A 367 -0.50 -4.04 42.64
N VAL A 368 0.65 -3.49 43.04
CA VAL A 368 0.91 -3.09 44.43
C VAL A 368 -0.11 -2.04 44.90
N SER A 369 -0.44 -1.10 44.00
CA SER A 369 -1.44 -0.06 44.24
C SER A 369 -2.85 -0.65 44.38
N ALA A 370 -3.25 -1.56 43.48
CA ALA A 370 -4.54 -2.24 43.54
C ALA A 370 -4.72 -3.08 44.82
N LEU A 371 -3.63 -3.66 45.34
CA LEU A 371 -3.61 -4.44 46.57
C LEU A 371 -3.47 -3.58 47.86
N ASN A 372 -3.35 -2.25 47.73
CA ASN A 372 -3.18 -1.29 48.83
C ASN A 372 -2.05 -1.68 49.80
N VAL A 373 -0.90 -2.09 49.26
CA VAL A 373 0.25 -2.48 50.08
C VAL A 373 0.94 -1.22 50.60
N ALA A 374 0.69 -0.87 51.86
CA ALA A 374 1.19 0.37 52.46
C ALA A 374 2.73 0.42 52.50
N GLY A 375 3.30 1.56 52.12
CA GLY A 375 4.74 1.82 52.21
C GLY A 375 5.61 1.11 51.16
N MET A 376 5.00 0.37 50.21
CA MET A 376 5.71 -0.27 49.12
C MET A 376 5.67 0.61 47.87
N SER A 377 6.84 1.09 47.45
CA SER A 377 7.06 1.71 46.14
C SER A 377 8.09 0.89 45.40
N LEU A 378 7.77 0.47 44.17
CA LEU A 378 8.68 -0.28 43.30
C LEU A 378 9.48 0.65 42.37
N GLY A 379 9.59 1.93 42.74
CA GLY A 379 10.32 2.97 42.02
C GLY A 379 9.43 3.82 41.11
N ASP A 380 9.95 4.99 40.73
CA ASP A 380 9.22 5.99 39.91
C ASP A 380 9.24 5.68 38.40
N ALA A 381 9.90 4.60 37.99
CA ALA A 381 9.96 4.19 36.61
C ALA A 381 8.56 3.76 36.13
N LYS A 382 7.91 4.59 35.32
CA LYS A 382 6.66 4.29 34.61
C LYS A 382 6.91 3.38 33.41
N ALA A 383 7.57 2.25 33.64
CA ALA A 383 7.87 1.31 32.58
C ALA A 383 7.91 -0.13 33.09
N THR A 384 7.63 -1.07 32.19
CA THR A 384 7.70 -2.50 32.43
C THR A 384 8.68 -3.12 31.44
N ALA A 385 9.83 -3.59 31.93
CA ALA A 385 10.81 -4.32 31.12
C ALA A 385 10.43 -5.80 30.98
N PHE A 386 10.78 -6.42 29.87
CA PHE A 386 10.53 -7.83 29.59
C PHE A 386 11.63 -8.43 28.72
N SER A 387 11.91 -9.72 28.90
CA SER A 387 12.83 -10.46 28.02
C SER A 387 12.12 -10.92 26.75
N THR A 388 10.87 -11.36 26.88
CA THR A 388 10.11 -11.97 25.78
C THR A 388 8.62 -11.65 25.91
N ILE A 389 7.98 -11.33 24.79
CA ILE A 389 6.53 -11.45 24.59
C ILE A 389 6.32 -12.35 23.39
N GLU A 390 5.60 -13.45 23.55
CA GLU A 390 5.24 -14.37 22.49
C GLU A 390 3.71 -14.48 22.37
N THR A 391 3.22 -14.56 21.14
CA THR A 391 1.79 -14.63 20.89
C THR A 391 1.43 -15.46 19.66
N ASP A 392 0.48 -16.37 19.82
CA ASP A 392 -0.18 -17.08 18.71
C ASP A 392 -1.51 -16.38 18.36
N LEU A 393 -1.68 -16.07 17.08
CA LEU A 393 -2.79 -15.29 16.54
C LEU A 393 -3.62 -16.10 15.55
N ALA A 394 -4.94 -15.94 15.58
CA ALA A 394 -5.82 -16.37 14.49
C ALA A 394 -6.79 -15.26 14.07
N ILE A 395 -6.76 -14.92 12.79
CA ILE A 395 -7.60 -13.89 12.18
C ILE A 395 -8.86 -14.55 11.63
N LYS A 396 -10.02 -14.03 11.99
CA LYS A 396 -11.30 -14.44 11.42
C LYS A 396 -12.34 -13.34 11.56
N GLN A 397 -13.06 -13.05 10.48
CA GLN A 397 -14.21 -12.13 10.48
C GLN A 397 -13.89 -10.75 11.12
N GLY A 398 -12.72 -10.19 10.80
CA GLY A 398 -12.30 -8.87 11.28
C GLY A 398 -11.88 -8.85 12.75
N VAL A 399 -11.69 -10.01 13.36
CA VAL A 399 -11.21 -10.18 14.74
C VAL A 399 -9.93 -11.00 14.72
N ILE A 400 -8.92 -10.50 15.43
CA ILE A 400 -7.68 -11.19 15.75
C ILE A 400 -7.86 -11.86 17.10
N ASN A 401 -7.87 -13.20 17.11
CA ASN A 401 -7.92 -14.00 18.33
C ASN A 401 -6.50 -14.23 18.82
N VAL A 402 -6.19 -13.69 20.00
CA VAL A 402 -4.96 -13.93 20.74
C VAL A 402 -5.14 -15.25 21.48
N GLN A 403 -4.68 -16.35 20.89
CA GLN A 403 -4.91 -17.70 21.43
C GLN A 403 -4.06 -17.98 22.66
N ARG A 404 -2.82 -17.49 22.62
CA ARG A 404 -1.87 -17.58 23.71
C ARG A 404 -1.03 -16.33 23.71
N LEU A 405 -0.99 -15.64 24.84
CA LEU A 405 -0.05 -14.59 25.16
C LEU A 405 0.87 -15.13 26.26
N MET A 406 2.17 -14.98 26.11
CA MET A 406 3.16 -15.26 27.14
C MET A 406 4.15 -14.10 27.19
N MET A 407 4.41 -13.59 28.38
CA MET A 407 5.39 -12.53 28.62
C MET A 407 6.26 -12.93 29.80
N ASP A 408 7.57 -12.88 29.60
CA ASP A 408 8.55 -13.11 30.66
C ASP A 408 9.20 -11.78 31.05
N SER A 409 9.19 -11.52 32.35
CA SER A 409 9.92 -10.43 32.98
C SER A 409 10.73 -10.98 34.15
N HIS A 410 11.60 -10.16 34.73
CA HIS A 410 12.43 -10.56 35.87
C HIS A 410 11.58 -10.95 37.09
N ASP A 411 10.53 -10.16 37.36
CA ASP A 411 9.75 -10.25 38.59
C ASP A 411 8.38 -10.94 38.42
N PHE A 412 8.00 -11.28 37.19
CA PHE A 412 6.72 -11.92 36.89
C PHE A 412 6.69 -12.58 35.52
N GLN A 413 5.70 -13.45 35.33
CA GLN A 413 5.27 -13.96 34.03
C GLN A 413 3.81 -13.60 33.79
N ALA A 414 3.47 -13.10 32.60
CA ALA A 414 2.08 -12.87 32.21
C ALA A 414 1.65 -13.92 31.18
N THR A 415 0.50 -14.56 31.40
CA THR A 415 -0.08 -15.51 30.45
C THR A 415 -1.53 -15.16 30.17
N GLY A 416 -2.01 -15.33 28.94
CA GLY A 416 -3.38 -14.92 28.64
C GLY A 416 -3.85 -15.16 27.23
N GLY A 417 -4.93 -14.49 26.87
CA GLY A 417 -5.54 -14.52 25.55
C GLY A 417 -6.72 -13.57 25.45
N GLY A 418 -7.37 -13.54 24.30
CA GLY A 418 -8.54 -12.68 24.07
C GLY A 418 -8.69 -12.27 22.61
N THR A 419 -9.23 -11.08 22.38
CA THR A 419 -9.54 -10.58 21.04
C THR A 419 -9.09 -9.14 20.83
N ILE A 420 -8.70 -8.85 19.58
CA ILE A 420 -8.42 -7.51 19.07
C ILE A 420 -9.19 -7.35 17.76
N GLY A 421 -10.11 -6.39 17.69
CA GLY A 421 -10.87 -6.11 16.48
C GLY A 421 -10.10 -5.23 15.50
N PHE A 422 -10.43 -5.33 14.21
CA PHE A 422 -9.95 -4.38 13.19
C PHE A 422 -10.46 -2.95 13.41
N ASP A 423 -11.50 -2.79 14.22
CA ASP A 423 -11.99 -1.54 14.77
C ASP A 423 -11.19 -1.06 15.99
N GLN A 424 -10.05 -1.71 16.29
CA GLN A 424 -9.11 -1.40 17.35
C GLN A 424 -9.64 -1.66 18.76
N ARG A 425 -10.82 -2.30 18.91
CA ARG A 425 -11.31 -2.72 20.22
C ARG A 425 -10.47 -3.86 20.77
N VAL A 426 -10.11 -3.77 22.05
CA VAL A 426 -9.27 -4.75 22.74
C VAL A 426 -10.11 -5.40 23.85
N ASN A 427 -10.00 -6.71 24.00
CA ASN A 427 -10.55 -7.46 25.12
C ASN A 427 -9.64 -8.64 25.45
N LEU A 428 -8.72 -8.46 26.40
CA LEU A 428 -7.75 -9.47 26.81
C LEU A 428 -7.98 -9.85 28.28
N ALA A 429 -7.79 -11.13 28.57
CA ALA A 429 -7.68 -11.67 29.92
C ALA A 429 -6.24 -12.16 30.13
N VAL A 430 -5.58 -11.65 31.17
CA VAL A 430 -4.16 -11.87 31.43
C VAL A 430 -3.97 -12.25 32.89
N ASN A 431 -3.36 -13.40 33.15
CA ASN A 431 -2.93 -13.82 34.48
C ASN A 431 -1.48 -13.40 34.70
N LEU A 432 -1.27 -12.51 35.67
CA LEU A 432 0.06 -12.09 36.11
C LEU A 432 0.52 -12.99 37.27
N ASN A 433 1.56 -13.78 37.04
CA ASN A 433 2.15 -14.68 38.02
C ASN A 433 3.45 -14.06 38.52
N LEU A 434 3.44 -13.58 39.77
CA LEU A 434 4.62 -12.94 40.35
C LEU A 434 5.68 -13.98 40.72
N SER A 435 6.95 -13.57 40.66
CA SER A 435 8.07 -14.36 41.14
C SER A 435 7.88 -14.68 42.63
N GLN A 436 8.53 -15.73 43.11
CA GLN A 436 8.45 -16.10 44.52
C GLN A 436 8.99 -14.98 45.42
N GLU A 437 10.09 -14.34 45.01
CA GLU A 437 10.68 -13.21 45.73
C GLU A 437 9.69 -12.04 45.83
N MET A 438 9.09 -11.64 44.70
CA MET A 438 8.14 -10.54 44.66
C MET A 438 6.86 -10.85 45.45
N SER A 439 6.35 -12.08 45.32
CA SER A 439 5.17 -12.56 46.04
C SER A 439 5.38 -12.50 47.56
N GLN A 440 6.55 -12.94 48.03
CA GLN A 440 6.90 -12.90 49.45
C GLN A 440 7.10 -11.48 49.97
N LYS A 441 7.75 -10.61 49.18
CA LYS A 441 7.90 -9.18 49.51
C LYS A 441 6.54 -8.51 49.72
N ILE A 442 5.61 -8.69 48.77
CA ILE A 442 4.25 -8.14 48.85
C ILE A 442 3.49 -8.72 50.05
N ALA A 443 3.55 -10.03 50.24
CA ALA A 443 2.85 -10.69 51.34
C ALA A 443 3.41 -10.30 52.72
N ALA A 444 4.71 -10.00 52.83
CA ALA A 444 5.30 -9.47 54.05
C ALA A 444 4.75 -8.09 54.41
N ALA A 445 4.49 -7.26 53.40
CA ALA A 445 3.96 -5.90 53.58
C ALA A 445 2.42 -5.83 53.70
N SER A 446 1.68 -6.89 53.33
CA SER A 446 0.22 -6.95 53.48
C SER A 446 -0.25 -8.31 54.04
N PRO A 447 -0.71 -8.36 55.31
CA PRO A 447 -1.24 -9.58 55.93
C PRO A 447 -2.42 -10.20 55.17
N VAL A 448 -3.21 -9.37 54.47
CA VAL A 448 -4.36 -9.83 53.66
C VAL A 448 -3.89 -10.63 52.44
N VAL A 449 -2.75 -10.25 51.85
CA VAL A 449 -2.20 -10.93 50.66
C VAL A 449 -1.58 -12.27 51.02
N LYS A 450 -1.10 -12.49 52.25
CA LYS A 450 -0.59 -13.80 52.70
C LYS A 450 -1.59 -14.94 52.49
N ILE A 451 -2.89 -14.63 52.57
CA ILE A 451 -3.99 -15.59 52.44
C ILE A 451 -4.23 -15.95 50.95
N ALA A 452 -3.80 -15.09 50.03
CA ALA A 452 -3.97 -15.27 48.58
C ALA A 452 -2.77 -16.00 47.91
N LEU A 453 -1.72 -16.33 48.65
CA LEU A 453 -0.58 -17.09 48.15
C LEU A 453 -1.00 -18.54 47.83
N LYS A 454 -0.70 -19.00 46.62
CA LYS A 454 -0.75 -20.41 46.24
C LYS A 454 0.67 -20.88 45.95
N ASP A 455 1.12 -21.93 46.63
CA ASP A 455 2.49 -22.45 46.51
C ASP A 455 3.58 -21.37 46.68
N GLY A 456 3.31 -20.40 47.57
CA GLY A 456 4.21 -19.28 47.84
C GLY A 456 4.27 -18.21 46.74
N ARG A 457 3.37 -18.24 45.75
CA ARG A 457 3.27 -17.27 44.67
C ARG A 457 1.92 -16.58 44.63
N LEU A 458 1.93 -15.33 44.19
CA LEU A 458 0.73 -14.53 43.94
C LEU A 458 0.40 -14.57 42.44
N SER A 459 -0.86 -14.84 42.12
CA SER A 459 -1.38 -14.80 40.75
C SER A 459 -2.58 -13.87 40.69
N LEU A 460 -2.59 -12.96 39.71
CA LEU A 460 -3.56 -11.88 39.59
C LEU A 460 -4.23 -11.93 38.21
N PRO A 461 -5.54 -12.22 38.14
CA PRO A 461 -6.27 -12.16 36.89
C PRO A 461 -6.61 -10.70 36.55
N LEU A 462 -6.07 -10.22 35.44
CA LEU A 462 -6.23 -8.87 34.91
C LEU A 462 -7.09 -8.90 33.65
N THR A 463 -7.86 -7.85 33.42
CA THR A 463 -8.60 -7.61 32.18
C THR A 463 -8.11 -6.32 31.52
N ILE A 464 -7.96 -6.36 30.20
CA ILE A 464 -7.59 -5.20 29.39
C ILE A 464 -8.69 -5.00 28.35
N THR A 465 -9.40 -3.88 28.43
CA THR A 465 -10.55 -3.57 27.58
C THR A 465 -10.40 -2.17 26.93
N GLY A 466 -11.39 -1.70 26.17
CA GLY A 466 -11.36 -0.39 25.53
C GLY A 466 -10.80 -0.46 24.11
N THR A 467 -9.93 0.47 23.74
CA THR A 467 -9.27 0.50 22.43
C THR A 467 -7.74 0.43 22.57
N ALA A 468 -7.05 0.08 21.49
CA ALA A 468 -5.58 0.04 21.48
C ALA A 468 -4.92 1.37 21.86
N GLN A 469 -5.58 2.51 21.62
CA GLN A 469 -5.07 3.85 21.97
C GLN A 469 -5.49 4.31 23.37
N ALA A 470 -6.59 3.78 23.90
CA ALA A 470 -7.13 4.12 25.21
C ALA A 470 -7.55 2.84 25.94
N PRO A 471 -6.59 1.99 26.34
CA PRO A 471 -6.90 0.76 27.06
C PRO A 471 -7.36 1.09 28.49
N ALA A 472 -8.30 0.29 28.97
CA ALA A 472 -8.76 0.30 30.35
C ALA A 472 -8.35 -1.01 31.03
N TYR A 473 -7.84 -0.90 32.26
CA TYR A 473 -7.32 -2.03 33.02
C TYR A 473 -8.25 -2.35 34.19
N GLY A 474 -8.48 -3.65 34.43
CA GLY A 474 -9.29 -4.12 35.55
C GLY A 474 -8.70 -5.39 36.17
N VAL A 475 -9.21 -5.76 37.34
CA VAL A 475 -8.92 -7.03 38.00
C VAL A 475 -10.17 -7.90 37.92
N ASP A 476 -10.06 -9.13 37.43
CA ASP A 476 -11.19 -10.08 37.43
C ASP A 476 -11.36 -10.66 38.84
N VAL A 477 -12.14 -9.95 39.65
CA VAL A 477 -12.43 -10.34 41.02
C VAL A 477 -13.36 -11.56 41.14
N LYS A 478 -13.84 -12.15 40.03
CA LYS A 478 -14.73 -13.33 40.07
C LYS A 478 -14.04 -14.57 40.65
N GLY A 479 -12.72 -14.57 40.77
CA GLY A 479 -11.93 -15.59 41.48
C GLY A 479 -11.52 -15.23 42.91
N LEU A 480 -11.80 -14.02 43.38
CA LEU A 480 -11.49 -13.57 44.75
C LEU A 480 -12.71 -13.82 45.63
N THR A 481 -12.58 -14.62 46.70
CA THR A 481 -13.68 -14.91 47.62
C THR A 481 -13.64 -14.04 48.87
N GLY A 482 -14.82 -13.59 49.35
CA GLY A 482 -14.99 -12.92 50.65
C GLY A 482 -14.77 -11.40 50.63
N LYS A 483 -14.36 -10.83 51.78
CA LYS A 483 -14.28 -9.37 52.03
C LYS A 483 -13.33 -8.60 51.10
N VAL A 484 -12.44 -9.31 50.39
CA VAL A 484 -11.49 -8.74 49.41
C VAL A 484 -12.21 -8.32 48.12
N GLN A 485 -13.22 -9.08 47.67
CA GLN A 485 -14.00 -8.79 46.47
C GLN A 485 -14.79 -7.47 46.61
N GLU A 486 -15.45 -7.28 47.76
CA GLU A 486 -16.23 -6.07 48.06
C GLU A 486 -15.37 -4.81 48.15
N GLN A 487 -14.15 -4.90 48.72
CA GLN A 487 -13.25 -3.75 48.85
C GLN A 487 -12.54 -3.39 47.54
N VAL A 488 -12.16 -4.37 46.73
CA VAL A 488 -11.54 -4.14 45.42
C VAL A 488 -12.57 -3.56 44.43
N ARG A 489 -13.79 -4.10 44.40
CA ARG A 489 -14.85 -3.62 43.49
C ARG A 489 -15.26 -2.16 43.77
N LYS A 490 -15.49 -1.80 45.04
CA LYS A 490 -15.88 -0.43 45.42
C LYS A 490 -14.81 0.61 45.05
N ARG A 491 -13.53 0.25 45.21
CA ARG A 491 -12.41 1.18 44.98
C ARG A 491 -11.97 1.28 43.52
N VAL A 492 -12.14 0.21 42.73
CA VAL A 492 -11.94 0.28 41.27
C VAL A 492 -13.00 1.17 40.63
N GLU A 493 -14.26 1.13 41.11
CA GLU A 493 -15.30 2.09 40.70
C GLU A 493 -14.93 3.54 41.07
N GLU A 494 -14.41 3.79 42.28
CA GLU A 494 -13.97 5.13 42.71
C GLU A 494 -12.73 5.65 41.95
N ALA A 495 -11.75 4.79 41.65
CA ALA A 495 -10.54 5.17 40.92
C ALA A 495 -10.81 5.45 39.43
N VAL A 496 -11.73 4.70 38.82
CA VAL A 496 -12.14 4.90 37.42
C VAL A 496 -13.02 6.15 37.27
N ASP A 497 -13.89 6.46 38.25
CA ASP A 497 -14.70 7.70 38.23
C ASP A 497 -13.83 8.96 38.49
N GLY A 498 -12.75 8.83 39.28
CA GLY A 498 -11.76 9.90 39.50
C GLY A 498 -10.87 10.20 38.27
N LEU A 499 -10.53 9.18 37.47
CA LEU A 499 -9.76 9.33 36.23
C LEU A 499 -10.58 9.89 35.06
N LEU A 500 -11.91 9.78 35.10
CA LEU A 500 -12.82 10.28 34.05
C LEU A 500 -13.35 11.70 34.27
N LYS A 501 -13.31 12.23 35.51
CA LYS A 501 -13.90 13.55 35.83
C LYS A 501 -12.94 14.73 35.86
N GLY A 502 -11.62 14.52 35.80
CA GLY A 502 -10.65 15.63 35.66
C GLY A 502 -10.74 16.73 36.74
N THR A 503 -11.38 16.48 37.88
CA THR A 503 -11.52 17.45 38.98
C THR A 503 -11.54 16.73 40.32
N THR A 504 -10.38 16.59 40.93
CA THR A 504 -10.30 16.47 42.40
C THR A 504 -9.08 17.25 42.86
N LYS A 505 -9.34 18.34 43.58
CA LYS A 505 -8.29 19.12 44.23
C LYS A 505 -7.79 18.32 45.44
N PRO A 506 -6.47 18.29 45.72
CA PRO A 506 -5.88 17.53 46.83
C PRO A 506 -6.44 17.87 48.23
N GLU A 507 -7.13 19.01 48.35
CA GLU A 507 -7.62 19.56 49.62
C GLU A 507 -8.87 18.82 50.15
N ASP A 508 -9.68 18.23 49.28
CA ASP A 508 -10.92 17.54 49.68
C ASP A 508 -10.64 16.14 50.31
N LEU A 509 -9.58 15.47 49.85
CA LEU A 509 -9.14 14.16 50.37
C LEU A 509 -8.61 14.22 51.81
N GLN A 510 -8.08 15.37 52.25
CA GLN A 510 -7.63 15.55 53.63
C GLN A 510 -8.79 15.76 54.61
N LYS A 511 -9.93 16.26 54.14
CA LYS A 511 -11.12 16.50 54.96
C LYS A 511 -11.86 15.20 55.24
N ASP A 512 -12.05 14.38 54.22
CA ASP A 512 -12.71 13.07 54.33
C ASP A 512 -11.89 12.06 55.14
N GLY A 513 -10.55 12.11 55.03
CA GLY A 513 -9.65 11.32 55.87
C GLY A 513 -9.70 11.69 57.35
N LYS A 514 -9.91 12.97 57.68
CA LYS A 514 -10.03 13.45 59.08
C LYS A 514 -11.38 13.07 59.71
N GLU A 515 -12.46 13.00 58.95
CA GLU A 515 -13.75 12.52 59.46
C GLU A 515 -13.78 11.00 59.65
N LEU A 516 -13.15 10.24 58.76
CA LEU A 516 -12.98 8.79 58.90
C LEU A 516 -12.13 8.41 60.13
N LEU A 517 -11.06 9.15 60.41
CA LEU A 517 -10.24 8.94 61.61
C LEU A 517 -10.98 9.33 62.91
N LYS A 518 -11.85 10.35 62.89
CA LYS A 518 -12.73 10.66 64.04
C LYS A 518 -13.82 9.61 64.27
N GLY A 519 -14.29 8.93 63.23
CA GLY A 519 -15.25 7.82 63.35
C GLY A 519 -14.61 6.51 63.83
N LEU A 520 -13.35 6.25 63.47
CA LEU A 520 -12.60 5.05 63.87
C LEU A 520 -11.92 5.17 65.24
N PHE A 521 -11.60 6.40 65.66
CA PHE A 521 -10.95 6.68 66.95
C PHE A 521 -11.74 7.66 67.80
N GLY A 522 -13.08 7.55 67.80
CA GLY A 522 -13.97 8.31 68.66
C GLY A 522 -13.84 7.95 70.15
N ARG A 523 -12.69 8.30 70.75
CA ARG A 523 -12.57 9.24 71.86
C ARG A 523 -11.47 10.25 71.57
#